data_AF-A0A6P8INP0-F1
#
_entry.id   AF-A0A6P8INP0-F1
#
_cell.length_a   1.000
_cell.length_b   1.000
_cell.length_c   1.000
_cell.angle_alpha   90.00
_cell.angle_beta   90.00
_cell.angle_gamma   90.00
#
_symmetry.space_group_name_H-M   'P 1'
#
loop_
_entity.id
_entity.type
_entity.pdbx_description
1 polymer ?
#
loop_
_entity_poly.entity_id
_entity_poly.type
_entity_poly.pdbx_seq_one_letter_code
_entity_poly.pdbx_strand_id
1 'polypeptide(L)'
;MVRDLNREILKEIGAEPSKFSWNEQKMQRKPPAKRSYPETNTKQKEMAQKPKELPSSKEVLLQSRDSRKARPQTRSVTSGKKKKKNRSEGEQRVEVEERRAKLREQTRERVKRYREKKRQELIGNNHEDLKESSVTIPNPPAPVPSSTEKGFHNRMAKTRALKVIRNTLPGSPKKKAEILESLISSPRTRKILSEKEIVKTPEERKEDSALKALAADISEGIKQIKKSGSKDNRAALSAVKNLSFGRNVVKSRTQSSVSKLFNLGRGSISKAAKEREKQLHSLNRHDVQTQHK
;
A
#
# COMPACT_ATOMS: atom_id res chain seq x y z
N MET A 1 2.33 -28.11 -5.41
CA MET A 1 1.49 -28.31 -6.61
C MET A 1 1.81 -27.31 -7.72
N VAL A 2 1.52 -26.00 -7.64
CA VAL A 2 1.83 -25.06 -8.75
C VAL A 2 3.34 -24.83 -8.97
N ARG A 3 4.16 -24.99 -7.92
CA ARG A 3 5.63 -24.86 -8.02
C ARG A 3 6.32 -26.08 -8.64
N ASP A 4 5.64 -27.21 -8.65
CA ASP A 4 6.22 -28.49 -9.07
C ASP A 4 6.01 -28.67 -10.59
N LEU A 5 4.84 -28.28 -11.11
CA LEU A 5 4.56 -28.24 -12.55
C LEU A 5 5.54 -27.34 -13.33
N ASN A 6 5.96 -26.22 -12.74
CA ASN A 6 6.91 -25.32 -13.39
C ASN A 6 8.34 -25.89 -13.47
N ARG A 7 8.70 -26.89 -12.66
CA ARG A 7 10.02 -27.54 -12.73
C ARG A 7 10.09 -28.61 -13.81
N GLU A 8 8.99 -29.32 -14.07
CA GLU A 8 8.89 -30.30 -15.16
C GLU A 8 9.06 -29.60 -16.53
N ILE A 9 8.35 -28.48 -16.72
CA ILE A 9 8.39 -27.71 -17.98
C ILE A 9 9.79 -27.14 -18.24
N LEU A 10 10.54 -26.73 -17.20
CA LEU A 10 11.88 -26.18 -17.38
C LEU A 10 12.94 -27.25 -17.72
N LYS A 11 12.70 -28.53 -17.38
CA LYS A 11 13.60 -29.64 -17.75
C LYS A 11 13.47 -30.04 -19.23
N GLU A 12 12.28 -29.93 -19.82
CA GLU A 12 12.06 -30.27 -21.24
C GLU A 12 12.75 -29.29 -22.21
N ILE A 13 13.03 -28.05 -21.79
CA ILE A 13 13.61 -27.00 -22.65
C ILE A 13 15.14 -26.90 -22.50
N GLY A 14 15.77 -27.84 -21.77
CA GLY A 14 17.23 -27.85 -21.55
C GLY A 14 17.77 -26.63 -20.80
N ALA A 15 16.90 -25.84 -20.17
CA ALA A 15 17.29 -24.64 -19.45
C ALA A 15 17.58 -24.99 -17.98
N GLU A 16 18.87 -25.11 -17.64
CA GLU A 16 19.26 -25.29 -16.24
C GLU A 16 18.70 -24.14 -15.37
N PRO A 17 18.04 -24.44 -14.25
CA PRO A 17 17.60 -23.41 -13.33
C PRO A 17 18.82 -22.67 -12.79
N SER A 18 18.89 -21.37 -13.06
CA SER A 18 20.01 -20.53 -12.66
C SER A 18 20.29 -20.66 -11.16
N LYS A 19 21.56 -20.96 -10.82
CA LYS A 19 22.04 -21.12 -9.43
C LYS A 19 21.97 -19.84 -8.59
N PHE A 20 21.67 -18.71 -9.22
CA PHE A 20 21.58 -17.40 -8.59
C PHE A 20 20.13 -16.99 -8.36
N SER A 21 19.84 -16.44 -7.19
CA SER A 21 18.53 -15.86 -6.92
C SER A 21 18.24 -14.73 -7.93
N TRP A 22 16.96 -14.49 -8.23
CA TRP A 22 16.54 -13.42 -9.15
C TRP A 22 17.12 -12.04 -8.79
N ASN A 23 17.40 -11.81 -7.51
CA ASN A 23 18.05 -10.59 -7.02
C ASN A 23 19.54 -10.51 -7.39
N GLU A 24 20.27 -11.61 -7.36
CA GLU A 24 21.69 -11.66 -7.74
C GLU A 24 21.88 -11.49 -9.24
N GLN A 25 21.02 -12.10 -10.06
CA GLN A 25 21.00 -11.84 -11.50
C GLN A 25 20.77 -10.35 -11.82
N LYS A 26 19.87 -9.69 -11.08
CA LYS A 26 19.64 -8.25 -11.23
C LYS A 26 20.85 -7.39 -10.85
N MET A 27 21.64 -7.81 -9.85
CA MET A 27 22.86 -7.11 -9.45
C MET A 27 23.99 -7.29 -10.48
N GLN A 28 24.10 -8.49 -11.07
CA GLN A 28 25.07 -8.75 -12.12
C GLN A 28 24.73 -8.02 -13.44
N ARG A 29 23.47 -7.70 -13.72
CA ARG A 29 23.13 -6.94 -14.93
C ARG A 29 23.33 -5.41 -14.80
N LYS A 30 23.73 -4.91 -13.62
CA LYS A 30 24.01 -3.48 -13.43
C LYS A 30 25.45 -3.14 -13.83
N PRO A 31 25.68 -1.98 -14.48
CA PRO A 31 27.03 -1.51 -14.79
C PRO A 31 27.85 -1.32 -13.50
N PRO A 32 29.18 -1.52 -13.53
CA PRO A 32 30.04 -1.61 -12.34
C PRO A 32 29.95 -0.38 -11.43
N ALA A 33 29.78 0.81 -11.99
CA ALA A 33 29.58 2.06 -11.23
C ALA A 33 28.33 2.05 -10.33
N LYS A 34 27.32 1.22 -10.64
CA LYS A 34 26.08 1.07 -9.86
C LYS A 34 26.09 -0.15 -8.93
N ARG A 35 27.09 -1.02 -9.01
CA ARG A 35 27.29 -2.16 -8.08
C ARG A 35 27.95 -1.74 -6.76
N SER A 36 28.81 -0.70 -6.79
CA SER A 36 29.56 -0.23 -5.61
C SER A 36 28.71 0.57 -4.60
N TYR A 37 27.59 1.15 -5.03
CA TYR A 37 26.72 1.99 -4.19
C TYR A 37 26.03 1.28 -3.00
N PRO A 38 25.58 0.01 -3.09
CA PRO A 38 25.06 -0.70 -1.93
C PRO A 38 26.16 -1.13 -0.94
N GLU A 39 27.39 -1.40 -1.38
CA GLU A 39 28.49 -1.89 -0.52
C GLU A 39 29.09 -0.82 0.39
N THR A 40 29.12 0.44 -0.06
CA THR A 40 29.57 1.57 0.77
C THR A 40 28.59 1.88 1.90
N ASN A 41 27.30 1.61 1.68
CA ASN A 41 26.24 1.89 2.66
C ASN A 41 26.16 0.81 3.75
N THR A 42 26.44 -0.46 3.43
CA THR A 42 26.61 -1.53 4.43
C THR A 42 27.85 -1.29 5.30
N LYS A 43 28.99 -0.93 4.70
CA LYS A 43 30.21 -0.60 5.45
C LYS A 43 30.02 0.62 6.36
N GLN A 44 29.29 1.65 5.92
CA GLN A 44 28.95 2.80 6.75
C GLN A 44 28.02 2.44 7.92
N LYS A 45 27.07 1.51 7.72
CA LYS A 45 26.20 1.02 8.81
C LYS A 45 26.94 0.13 9.81
N GLU A 46 27.87 -0.71 9.36
CA GLU A 46 28.75 -1.47 10.27
C GLU A 46 29.66 -0.56 11.08
N MET A 47 30.23 0.50 10.48
CA MET A 47 31.01 1.48 11.23
C MET A 47 30.17 2.29 12.24
N ALA A 48 28.87 2.44 12.01
CA ALA A 48 27.95 3.12 12.93
C ALA A 48 27.43 2.22 14.06
N GLN A 49 27.55 0.89 13.95
CA GLN A 49 27.09 -0.08 14.95
C GLN A 49 28.22 -0.62 15.85
N LYS A 50 29.48 -0.27 15.61
CA LYS A 50 30.54 -0.51 16.60
C LYS A 50 30.25 0.32 17.86
N PRO A 51 30.20 -0.27 19.06
CA PRO A 51 30.04 0.49 20.29
C PRO A 51 31.28 1.40 20.45
N LYS A 52 31.06 2.71 20.41
CA LYS A 52 32.03 3.67 20.93
C LYS A 52 31.96 3.57 22.45
N GLU A 53 32.88 2.84 23.06
CA GLU A 53 33.24 3.11 24.44
C GLU A 53 33.71 4.57 24.49
N LEU A 54 32.90 5.42 25.10
CA LEU A 54 33.22 6.83 25.30
C LEU A 54 34.12 6.94 26.53
N PRO A 55 35.41 7.30 26.41
CA PRO A 55 36.12 7.80 27.57
C PRO A 55 35.51 9.15 27.97
N SER A 56 35.30 9.32 29.28
CA SER A 56 34.81 10.54 29.91
C SER A 56 35.52 11.78 29.36
N SER A 57 34.77 12.79 28.93
CA SER A 57 35.29 14.01 28.29
C SER A 57 36.29 14.83 29.12
N LYS A 58 36.56 14.44 30.38
CA LYS A 58 37.61 15.04 31.21
C LYS A 58 39.02 14.52 30.94
N GLU A 59 39.21 13.27 30.48
CA GLU A 59 40.56 12.71 30.26
C GLU A 59 41.22 13.18 28.96
N VAL A 60 40.45 13.35 27.88
CA VAL A 60 40.97 13.76 26.56
C VAL A 60 41.50 15.20 26.58
N LEU A 61 40.94 16.07 27.43
CA LEU A 61 41.35 17.46 27.53
C LEU A 61 42.69 17.65 28.27
N LEU A 62 43.03 16.73 29.19
CA LEU A 62 44.29 16.77 29.93
C LEU A 62 45.46 16.26 29.09
N GLN A 63 45.31 15.17 28.33
CA GLN A 63 46.36 14.65 27.44
C GLN A 63 46.71 15.59 26.27
N SER A 64 45.76 16.44 25.85
CA SER A 64 45.95 17.39 24.74
C SER A 64 46.73 18.66 25.14
N ARG A 65 46.96 18.87 26.44
CA ARG A 65 47.64 20.06 26.98
C ARG A 65 49.14 19.81 27.20
N ASP A 66 49.54 18.57 27.48
CA ASP A 66 50.94 18.21 27.72
C ASP A 66 51.74 17.97 26.42
N SER A 67 51.07 17.74 25.29
CA SER A 67 51.71 17.50 23.98
C SER A 67 52.08 18.78 23.20
N ARG A 68 51.75 19.98 23.69
CA ARG A 68 52.05 21.26 23.02
C ARG A 68 53.36 21.94 23.48
N LYS A 69 54.24 21.23 24.20
CA LYS A 69 55.51 21.80 24.71
C LYS A 69 56.78 21.36 23.97
N ALA A 70 56.69 20.58 22.90
CA ALA A 70 57.89 20.19 22.15
C ALA A 70 57.65 20.18 20.64
N ARG A 71 57.82 21.33 19.97
CA ARG A 71 58.14 21.34 18.53
C ARG A 71 58.97 22.58 18.15
N PRO A 72 60.24 22.42 17.71
CA PRO A 72 61.06 23.54 17.30
C PRO A 72 60.58 24.13 15.96
N GLN A 73 60.59 25.46 15.87
CA GLN A 73 60.35 26.22 14.65
C GLN A 73 61.48 25.98 13.64
N THR A 74 61.15 25.44 12.46
CA THR A 74 62.03 25.53 11.28
C THR A 74 61.53 26.65 10.38
N ARG A 75 62.32 27.73 10.28
CA ARG A 75 62.15 28.81 9.31
C ARG A 75 62.43 28.23 7.92
N SER A 76 61.46 28.24 7.00
CA SER A 76 61.71 27.97 5.58
C SER A 76 61.48 29.23 4.74
N VAL A 77 62.54 29.58 4.01
CA VAL A 77 62.71 30.74 3.14
C VAL A 77 61.94 30.50 1.84
N THR A 78 60.75 31.06 1.66
CA THR A 78 60.06 31.11 0.34
C THR A 78 59.17 32.35 0.18
N SER A 79 59.72 33.56 0.30
CA SER A 79 58.98 34.82 0.14
C SER A 79 58.90 35.34 -1.31
N GLY A 80 59.59 34.73 -2.29
CA GLY A 80 59.64 35.25 -3.67
C GLY A 80 58.54 34.80 -4.64
N LYS A 81 58.04 33.56 -4.52
CA LYS A 81 57.13 32.96 -5.55
C LYS A 81 55.63 33.17 -5.29
N LYS A 82 55.21 33.61 -4.10
CA LYS A 82 53.78 33.84 -3.78
C LYS A 82 53.20 35.13 -4.36
N LYS A 83 54.04 36.13 -4.69
CA LYS A 83 53.54 37.44 -5.14
C LYS A 83 53.04 37.45 -6.59
N LYS A 84 53.52 36.54 -7.45
CA LYS A 84 53.13 36.47 -8.88
C LYS A 84 51.86 35.63 -9.11
N LYS A 85 51.60 34.61 -8.29
CA LYS A 85 50.41 33.74 -8.40
C LYS A 85 49.10 34.44 -7.96
N ASN A 86 49.18 35.37 -7.01
CA ASN A 86 48.00 36.09 -6.51
C ASN A 86 47.47 37.16 -7.48
N ARG A 87 48.27 37.60 -8.47
CA ARG A 87 47.86 38.60 -9.47
C ARG A 87 46.97 37.98 -10.56
N SER A 88 47.33 36.79 -11.05
CA SER A 88 46.55 36.07 -12.08
C SER A 88 45.22 35.49 -11.55
N GLU A 89 45.14 35.15 -10.26
CA GLU A 89 43.87 34.70 -9.64
C GLU A 89 42.88 35.85 -9.42
N GLY A 90 43.35 37.10 -9.29
CA GLY A 90 42.51 38.29 -9.18
C GLY A 90 41.80 38.61 -10.51
N GLU A 91 42.52 38.56 -11.62
CA GLU A 91 41.99 38.84 -12.96
C GLU A 91 40.91 37.83 -13.39
N GLN A 92 41.12 36.53 -13.10
CA GLN A 92 40.12 35.49 -13.38
C GLN A 92 38.85 35.64 -12.54
N ARG A 93 38.94 36.16 -11.31
CA ARG A 93 37.77 36.42 -10.47
C ARG A 93 36.92 37.58 -11.00
N VAL A 94 37.57 38.65 -11.46
CA VAL A 94 36.89 39.79 -12.07
C VAL A 94 36.15 39.36 -13.33
N GLU A 95 36.77 38.54 -14.19
CA GLU A 95 36.13 38.06 -15.42
C GLU A 95 34.91 37.15 -15.14
N VAL A 96 35.00 36.27 -14.15
CA VAL A 96 33.87 35.41 -13.73
C VAL A 96 32.74 36.24 -13.13
N GLU A 97 33.06 37.28 -12.37
CA GLU A 97 32.08 38.19 -11.77
C GLU A 97 31.38 39.05 -12.84
N GLU A 98 32.12 39.54 -13.84
CA GLU A 98 31.55 40.24 -15.00
C GLU A 98 30.62 39.34 -15.82
N ARG A 99 31.00 38.08 -16.10
CA ARG A 99 30.12 37.12 -16.80
C ARG A 99 28.84 36.87 -16.01
N ARG A 100 28.93 36.79 -14.67
CA ARG A 100 27.77 36.61 -13.79
C ARG A 100 26.89 37.85 -13.73
N ALA A 101 27.47 39.05 -13.79
CA ALA A 101 26.74 40.32 -13.87
C ALA A 101 25.98 40.44 -15.20
N LYS A 102 26.63 40.15 -16.33
CA LYS A 102 26.00 40.13 -17.66
C LYS A 102 24.80 39.16 -17.71
N LEU A 103 24.93 37.97 -17.12
CA LEU A 103 23.83 37.01 -17.04
C LEU A 103 22.65 37.53 -16.19
N ARG A 104 22.94 38.22 -15.08
CA ARG A 104 21.92 38.85 -14.23
C ARG A 104 21.21 39.98 -14.96
N GLU A 105 21.93 40.81 -15.72
CA GLU A 105 21.35 41.89 -16.51
C GLU A 105 20.45 41.37 -17.63
N GLN A 106 20.90 40.37 -18.40
CA GLN A 106 20.06 39.72 -19.42
C GLN A 106 18.78 39.13 -18.82
N THR A 107 18.87 38.58 -17.60
CA THR A 107 17.70 38.05 -16.89
C THR A 107 16.75 39.18 -16.48
N ARG A 108 17.28 40.30 -15.96
CA ARG A 108 16.49 41.49 -15.60
C ARG A 108 15.80 42.08 -16.82
N GLU A 109 16.48 42.20 -17.95
CA GLU A 109 15.89 42.68 -19.21
C GLU A 109 14.78 41.76 -19.71
N ARG A 110 15.00 40.44 -19.73
CA ARG A 110 13.97 39.46 -20.12
C ARG A 110 12.72 39.59 -19.26
N VAL A 111 12.87 39.74 -17.95
CA VAL A 111 11.74 39.92 -17.02
C VAL A 111 11.05 41.27 -17.26
N LYS A 112 11.81 42.34 -17.53
CA LYS A 112 11.25 43.66 -17.82
C LYS A 112 10.40 43.63 -19.10
N ARG A 113 10.93 43.06 -20.20
CA ARG A 113 10.20 42.88 -21.47
C ARG A 113 8.94 42.03 -21.30
N TYR A 114 9.02 40.94 -20.53
CA TYR A 114 7.84 40.11 -20.26
C TYR A 114 6.75 40.87 -19.48
N ARG A 115 7.13 41.64 -18.46
CA ARG A 115 6.18 42.46 -17.69
C ARG A 115 5.55 43.57 -18.52
N GLU A 116 6.33 44.20 -19.40
CA GLU A 116 5.87 45.27 -20.29
C GLU A 116 4.91 44.73 -21.36
N LYS A 117 5.26 43.59 -21.99
CA LYS A 117 4.35 42.88 -22.90
C LYS A 117 3.03 42.52 -22.21
N LYS A 118 3.08 42.01 -20.98
CA LYS A 118 1.88 41.68 -20.21
C LYS A 118 1.04 42.91 -19.85
N ARG A 119 1.67 44.08 -19.64
CA ARG A 119 0.94 45.35 -19.45
C ARG A 119 0.28 45.81 -20.74
N GLN A 120 0.96 45.69 -21.88
CA GLN A 120 0.38 46.03 -23.19
C GLN A 120 -0.80 45.12 -23.54
N GLU A 121 -0.72 43.81 -23.28
CA GLU A 121 -1.86 42.87 -23.45
C GLU A 121 -3.06 43.26 -22.57
N LEU A 122 -2.81 43.69 -21.32
CA LEU A 122 -3.88 44.18 -20.44
C LEU A 122 -4.51 45.49 -20.93
N ILE A 123 -3.72 46.38 -21.52
CA ILE A 123 -4.22 47.66 -22.05
C ILE A 123 -4.97 47.43 -23.37
N GLY A 124 -4.50 46.52 -24.23
CA GLY A 124 -5.17 46.17 -25.49
C GLY A 124 -6.53 45.48 -25.30
N ASN A 125 -6.66 44.61 -24.30
CA ASN A 125 -7.93 43.92 -24.02
C ASN A 125 -9.03 44.83 -23.45
N ASN A 126 -8.69 46.00 -22.88
CA ASN A 126 -9.69 46.92 -22.35
C ASN A 126 -10.30 47.86 -23.43
N HIS A 127 -9.84 47.81 -24.69
CA HIS A 127 -10.36 48.65 -25.77
C HIS A 127 -11.37 47.93 -26.70
N GLU A 128 -11.56 46.61 -26.56
CA GLU A 128 -12.49 45.82 -27.39
C GLU A 128 -13.79 45.42 -26.67
N ASP A 129 -13.87 45.51 -25.33
CA ASP A 129 -15.02 45.00 -24.55
C ASP A 129 -16.08 46.07 -24.18
N LEU A 130 -16.11 47.23 -24.85
CA LEU A 130 -17.08 48.31 -24.60
C LEU A 130 -18.16 48.48 -25.69
N LYS A 131 -18.38 47.47 -26.53
CA LYS A 131 -19.53 47.40 -27.44
C LYS A 131 -20.14 46.00 -27.43
N GLU A 132 -21.13 45.80 -26.57
CA GLU A 132 -22.42 45.14 -26.86
C GLU A 132 -23.09 44.67 -25.56
N SER A 133 -23.91 45.56 -25.01
CA SER A 133 -24.93 45.24 -24.03
C SER A 133 -26.28 45.07 -24.75
N SER A 134 -26.83 43.86 -24.80
CA SER A 134 -28.29 43.67 -24.75
C SER A 134 -28.69 42.24 -24.37
N VAL A 135 -29.36 42.19 -23.22
CA VAL A 135 -30.21 41.17 -22.59
C VAL A 135 -30.99 40.25 -23.56
N THR A 136 -31.10 38.94 -23.25
CA THR A 136 -32.37 38.17 -23.09
C THR A 136 -32.07 36.68 -22.77
N ILE A 137 -32.73 36.10 -21.76
CA ILE A 137 -32.86 34.65 -21.49
C ILE A 137 -34.36 34.31 -21.63
N PRO A 138 -34.78 33.20 -22.28
CA PRO A 138 -35.14 31.98 -21.52
C PRO A 138 -34.75 30.64 -22.18
N ASN A 139 -34.37 29.66 -21.33
CA ASN A 139 -34.05 28.24 -21.61
C ASN A 139 -35.28 27.44 -22.15
N PRO A 140 -35.15 26.24 -22.80
CA PRO A 140 -34.60 25.01 -22.17
C PRO A 140 -33.95 23.96 -23.14
N PRO A 141 -33.76 22.69 -22.72
CA PRO A 141 -32.53 22.09 -22.17
C PRO A 141 -31.65 21.43 -23.25
N ALA A 142 -30.40 21.89 -23.39
CA ALA A 142 -29.40 21.27 -24.25
C ALA A 142 -28.72 20.06 -23.56
N PRO A 143 -28.30 19.05 -24.33
CA PRO A 143 -27.90 17.75 -23.81
C PRO A 143 -26.60 17.82 -23.00
N VAL A 144 -26.51 16.98 -21.97
CA VAL A 144 -25.32 16.71 -21.15
C VAL A 144 -24.04 16.78 -21.99
N PRO A 145 -23.12 17.73 -21.71
CA PRO A 145 -21.81 17.67 -22.33
C PRO A 145 -21.12 16.43 -21.77
N SER A 146 -21.03 15.41 -22.62
CA SER A 146 -20.13 14.28 -22.46
C SER A 146 -18.81 14.79 -21.89
N SER A 147 -18.43 14.20 -20.76
CA SER A 147 -17.25 14.54 -20.00
C SER A 147 -15.98 14.29 -20.82
N THR A 148 -15.64 15.20 -21.72
CA THR A 148 -14.26 15.35 -22.15
C THR A 148 -13.54 16.00 -20.98
N GLU A 149 -12.86 15.15 -20.24
CA GLU A 149 -12.03 15.46 -19.09
C GLU A 149 -11.37 16.84 -19.23
N LYS A 150 -11.77 17.80 -18.39
CA LYS A 150 -10.91 18.96 -18.07
C LYS A 150 -9.69 18.42 -17.32
N GLY A 151 -8.77 17.80 -18.07
CA GLY A 151 -7.47 17.39 -17.57
C GLY A 151 -6.76 18.62 -17.02
N PHE A 152 -5.91 18.42 -16.00
CA PHE A 152 -5.08 19.49 -15.47
C PHE A 152 -4.40 20.25 -16.61
N HIS A 153 -4.67 21.55 -16.71
CA HIS A 153 -4.16 22.43 -17.77
C HIS A 153 -2.62 22.43 -17.87
N ASN A 154 -1.92 21.99 -16.82
CA ASN A 154 -0.47 21.81 -16.83
C ASN A 154 -0.09 20.53 -16.07
N ARG A 155 0.94 19.81 -16.57
CA ARG A 155 1.58 18.68 -15.88
C ARG A 155 2.03 19.03 -14.45
N MET A 156 2.44 20.28 -14.21
CA MET A 156 2.77 20.80 -12.89
C MET A 156 1.55 21.01 -12.01
N ALA A 157 0.40 21.39 -12.56
CA ALA A 157 -0.85 21.46 -11.80
C ALA A 157 -1.26 20.05 -11.34
N LYS A 158 -1.15 19.03 -12.20
CA LYS A 158 -1.42 17.63 -11.84
C LYS A 158 -0.49 17.15 -10.72
N THR A 159 0.82 17.36 -10.85
CA THR A 159 1.79 16.91 -9.83
C THR A 159 1.64 17.64 -8.50
N ARG A 160 1.36 18.96 -8.52
CA ARG A 160 1.05 19.73 -7.32
C ARG A 160 -0.23 19.23 -6.65
N ALA A 161 -1.31 19.02 -7.40
CA ALA A 161 -2.57 18.49 -6.87
C ALA A 161 -2.39 17.09 -6.27
N LEU A 162 -1.70 16.18 -6.97
CA LEU A 162 -1.40 14.86 -6.44
C LEU A 162 -0.52 14.92 -5.19
N LYS A 163 0.42 15.87 -5.10
CA LYS A 163 1.25 16.07 -3.90
C LYS A 163 0.41 16.56 -2.72
N VAL A 164 -0.52 17.48 -2.95
CA VAL A 164 -1.48 17.94 -1.92
C VAL A 164 -2.34 16.76 -1.44
N ILE A 165 -2.94 16.00 -2.35
CA ILE A 165 -3.78 14.84 -2.03
C ILE A 165 -3.01 13.76 -1.25
N ARG A 166 -1.76 13.48 -1.65
CA ARG A 166 -0.90 12.51 -0.94
C ARG A 166 -0.54 12.95 0.48
N ASN A 167 -0.48 14.26 0.72
CA ASN A 167 -0.20 14.81 2.04
C ASN A 167 -1.46 14.88 2.91
N THR A 168 -2.65 15.04 2.32
CA THR A 168 -3.92 15.14 3.06
C THR A 168 -4.55 13.78 3.36
N LEU A 169 -4.37 12.79 2.49
CA LEU A 169 -4.90 11.45 2.73
C LEU A 169 -4.01 10.66 3.70
N PRO A 170 -4.61 9.79 4.53
CA PRO A 170 -3.85 8.88 5.39
C PRO A 170 -2.93 8.00 4.55
N GLY A 171 -1.62 8.23 4.65
CA GLY A 171 -0.61 7.51 3.86
C GLY A 171 -0.37 6.06 4.31
N SER A 172 -0.67 5.74 5.57
CA SER A 172 -0.47 4.39 6.12
C SER A 172 -1.78 3.58 6.13
N PRO A 173 -1.72 2.26 5.89
CA PRO A 173 -2.89 1.38 6.02
C PRO A 173 -3.52 1.43 7.41
N LYS A 174 -2.72 1.60 8.47
CA LYS A 174 -3.20 1.70 9.85
C LYS A 174 -4.11 2.92 10.05
N LYS A 175 -3.64 4.11 9.65
CA LYS A 175 -4.43 5.35 9.73
C LYS A 175 -5.69 5.29 8.87
N LYS A 176 -5.65 4.60 7.72
CA LYS A 176 -6.85 4.34 6.91
C LYS A 176 -7.87 3.50 7.67
N ALA A 177 -7.42 2.42 8.31
CA ALA A 177 -8.29 1.54 9.09
C ALA A 177 -8.93 2.27 10.29
N GLU A 178 -8.16 3.08 11.00
CA GLU A 178 -8.64 3.89 12.14
C GLU A 178 -9.73 4.90 11.72
N ILE A 179 -9.57 5.56 10.58
CA ILE A 179 -10.60 6.45 10.02
C ILE A 179 -11.85 5.64 9.61
N LEU A 180 -11.67 4.46 9.02
CA LEU A 180 -12.81 3.60 8.69
C LEU A 180 -13.52 3.10 9.95
N GLU A 181 -12.79 2.79 11.01
CA GLU A 181 -13.35 2.37 12.30
C GLU A 181 -14.17 3.49 12.95
N SER A 182 -13.69 4.73 12.93
CA SER A 182 -14.44 5.88 13.43
C SER A 182 -15.71 6.14 12.60
N LEU A 183 -15.64 6.00 11.27
CA LEU A 183 -16.79 6.09 10.38
C LEU A 183 -17.82 4.97 10.62
N ILE A 184 -17.37 3.74 10.87
CA ILE A 184 -18.25 2.62 11.22
C ILE A 184 -18.84 2.80 12.63
N SER A 185 -18.13 3.48 13.53
CA SER A 185 -18.57 3.74 14.90
C SER A 185 -19.65 4.83 14.97
N SER A 186 -19.58 5.83 14.08
CA SER A 186 -20.59 6.89 14.01
C SER A 186 -21.97 6.34 13.60
N PRO A 187 -23.06 6.61 14.36
CA PRO A 187 -24.39 6.06 14.10
C PRO A 187 -24.96 6.42 12.73
N ARG A 188 -24.79 7.68 12.30
CA ARG A 188 -25.36 8.19 11.05
C ARG A 188 -24.72 7.54 9.82
N THR A 189 -23.39 7.44 9.81
CA THR A 189 -22.66 6.75 8.75
C THR A 189 -22.89 5.25 8.81
N ARG A 190 -22.94 4.64 10.00
CA ARG A 190 -23.30 3.22 10.15
C ARG A 190 -24.66 2.93 9.52
N LYS A 191 -25.68 3.75 9.79
CA LYS A 191 -27.02 3.57 9.21
C LYS A 191 -26.97 3.56 7.67
N ILE A 192 -26.31 4.56 7.07
CA ILE A 192 -26.14 4.64 5.61
C ILE A 192 -25.34 3.43 5.07
N LEU A 193 -24.31 2.98 5.78
CA LEU A 193 -23.50 1.83 5.38
C LEU A 193 -24.24 0.49 5.52
N SER A 194 -25.16 0.38 6.49
CA SER A 194 -26.02 -0.78 6.65
C SER A 194 -27.15 -0.81 5.61
N GLU A 195 -27.76 0.33 5.30
CA GLU A 195 -28.72 0.46 4.18
C GLU A 195 -28.10 0.06 2.83
N LYS A 196 -26.78 0.24 2.68
CA LYS A 196 -26.01 -0.18 1.50
C LYS A 196 -25.44 -1.60 1.60
N GLU A 197 -25.78 -2.36 2.63
CA GLU A 197 -25.27 -3.72 2.89
C GLU A 197 -23.73 -3.83 2.99
N ILE A 198 -23.03 -2.72 3.27
CA ILE A 198 -21.56 -2.68 3.40
C ILE A 198 -21.15 -3.10 4.82
N VAL A 199 -21.93 -2.71 5.82
CA VAL A 199 -21.68 -3.00 7.23
C VAL A 199 -22.87 -3.74 7.82
N LYS A 200 -22.59 -4.90 8.42
CA LYS A 200 -23.58 -5.72 9.13
C LYS A 200 -24.36 -4.90 10.15
N THR A 201 -25.67 -5.03 10.10
CA THR A 201 -26.58 -4.41 11.08
C THR A 201 -26.26 -4.92 12.49
N PRO A 202 -26.58 -4.15 13.54
CA PRO A 202 -26.38 -4.62 14.91
C PRO A 202 -27.16 -5.90 15.22
N GLU A 203 -28.29 -6.12 14.54
CA GLU A 203 -29.12 -7.33 14.64
C GLU A 203 -28.41 -8.54 14.02
N GLU A 204 -27.94 -8.45 12.78
CA GLU A 204 -27.15 -9.51 12.13
C GLU A 204 -25.92 -9.91 12.95
N ARG A 205 -25.28 -8.96 13.64
CA ARG A 205 -24.13 -9.28 14.51
C ARG A 205 -24.54 -10.12 15.73
N LYS A 206 -25.71 -9.84 16.31
CA LYS A 206 -26.26 -10.62 17.42
C LYS A 206 -26.65 -12.01 16.93
N GLU A 207 -27.28 -12.10 15.77
CA GLU A 207 -27.61 -13.38 15.12
C GLU A 207 -26.37 -14.20 14.82
N ASP A 208 -25.33 -13.61 14.21
CA ASP A 208 -24.05 -14.27 13.95
C ASP A 208 -23.42 -14.80 15.25
N SER A 209 -23.50 -14.02 16.34
CA SER A 209 -22.99 -14.42 17.64
C SER A 209 -23.78 -15.59 18.23
N ALA A 210 -25.11 -15.54 18.15
CA ALA A 210 -26.00 -16.61 18.61
C ALA A 210 -25.78 -17.90 17.79
N LEU A 211 -25.69 -17.79 16.47
CA LEU A 211 -25.40 -18.92 15.57
C LEU A 211 -24.02 -19.53 15.84
N LYS A 212 -23.01 -18.71 16.14
CA LYS A 212 -21.69 -19.19 16.55
C LYS A 212 -21.73 -19.93 17.88
N ALA A 213 -22.44 -19.40 18.88
CA ALA A 213 -22.59 -20.06 20.17
C ALA A 213 -23.30 -21.42 20.02
N LEU A 214 -24.42 -21.45 19.31
CA LEU A 214 -25.13 -22.69 18.98
C LEU A 214 -24.25 -23.70 18.24
N ALA A 215 -23.48 -23.24 17.24
CA ALA A 215 -22.54 -24.11 16.53
C ALA A 215 -21.45 -24.66 17.45
N ALA A 216 -20.99 -23.87 18.43
CA ALA A 216 -20.01 -24.31 19.42
C ALA A 216 -20.58 -25.42 20.31
N ASP A 217 -21.78 -25.25 20.83
CA ASP A 217 -22.48 -26.23 21.69
C ASP A 217 -22.71 -27.55 20.94
N ILE A 218 -23.19 -27.49 19.70
CA ILE A 218 -23.36 -28.68 18.86
C ILE A 218 -22.00 -29.34 18.59
N SER A 219 -20.95 -28.55 18.34
CA SER A 219 -19.60 -29.08 18.11
C SER A 219 -19.05 -29.79 19.36
N GLU A 220 -19.38 -29.29 20.55
CA GLU A 220 -19.02 -29.89 21.83
C GLU A 220 -19.77 -31.20 22.04
N GLY A 221 -21.10 -31.22 21.83
CA GLY A 221 -21.89 -32.45 21.87
C GLY A 221 -21.34 -33.52 20.92
N ILE A 222 -20.99 -33.14 19.69
CA ILE A 222 -20.35 -34.03 18.72
C ILE A 222 -19.01 -34.57 19.22
N LYS A 223 -18.19 -33.74 19.89
CA LYS A 223 -16.92 -34.17 20.49
C LYS A 223 -17.15 -35.19 21.61
N GLN A 224 -18.16 -35.00 22.46
CA GLN A 224 -18.46 -35.95 23.54
C GLN A 224 -18.93 -37.30 22.98
N ILE A 225 -19.83 -37.30 21.99
CA ILE A 225 -20.30 -38.53 21.34
C ILE A 225 -19.15 -39.29 20.67
N LYS A 226 -18.16 -38.58 20.09
CA LYS A 226 -16.99 -39.21 19.45
C LYS A 226 -16.07 -39.95 20.42
N LYS A 227 -15.96 -39.53 21.69
CA LYS A 227 -14.99 -40.10 22.65
C LYS A 227 -15.30 -41.54 23.06
N SER A 228 -16.58 -41.91 23.11
CA SER A 228 -17.03 -43.19 23.68
C SER A 228 -16.95 -44.38 22.71
N GLY A 229 -16.83 -44.15 21.40
CA GLY A 229 -16.55 -45.19 20.39
C GLY A 229 -17.61 -46.27 20.13
N SER A 230 -18.64 -46.40 20.99
CA SER A 230 -19.71 -47.40 20.93
C SER A 230 -20.53 -47.37 19.63
N LYS A 231 -21.17 -48.50 19.27
CA LYS A 231 -22.07 -48.62 18.12
C LYS A 231 -23.22 -47.61 18.20
N ASP A 232 -23.84 -47.45 19.36
CA ASP A 232 -24.95 -46.52 19.56
C ASP A 232 -24.50 -45.06 19.40
N ASN A 233 -23.31 -44.73 19.90
CA ASN A 233 -22.73 -43.39 19.75
C ASN A 233 -22.34 -43.11 18.29
N ARG A 234 -21.89 -44.10 17.53
CA ARG A 234 -21.67 -43.96 16.08
C ARG A 234 -22.98 -43.71 15.35
N ALA A 235 -24.06 -44.41 15.71
CA ALA A 235 -25.40 -44.20 15.15
C ALA A 235 -25.93 -42.80 15.49
N ALA A 236 -25.84 -42.39 16.76
CA ALA A 236 -26.22 -41.06 17.22
C ALA A 236 -25.43 -39.96 16.50
N LEU A 237 -24.11 -40.14 16.33
CA LEU A 237 -23.27 -39.20 15.57
C LEU A 237 -23.73 -39.10 14.10
N SER A 238 -24.12 -40.21 13.49
CA SER A 238 -24.63 -40.20 12.12
C SER A 238 -25.96 -39.46 12.03
N ALA A 239 -26.88 -39.71 12.97
CA ALA A 239 -28.16 -39.03 13.06
C ALA A 239 -27.98 -37.50 13.23
N VAL A 240 -27.11 -37.07 14.15
CA VAL A 240 -26.79 -35.65 14.38
C VAL A 240 -26.21 -35.01 13.11
N LYS A 241 -25.31 -35.69 12.40
CA LYS A 241 -24.77 -35.17 11.14
C LYS A 241 -25.85 -35.02 10.07
N ASN A 242 -26.71 -36.01 9.91
CA ASN A 242 -27.78 -35.99 8.90
C ASN A 242 -28.82 -34.92 9.23
N LEU A 243 -29.10 -34.67 10.51
CA LEU A 243 -29.96 -33.59 10.96
C LEU A 243 -29.34 -32.20 10.73
N SER A 244 -28.06 -32.04 11.08
CA SER A 244 -27.37 -30.75 11.06
C SER A 244 -26.96 -30.30 9.67
N PHE A 245 -26.64 -31.24 8.76
CA PHE A 245 -26.12 -30.93 7.43
C PHE A 245 -27.13 -31.31 6.35
N GLY A 246 -27.67 -30.31 5.67
CA GLY A 246 -28.62 -30.49 4.58
C GLY A 246 -28.09 -29.96 3.24
N ARG A 247 -28.94 -30.08 2.21
CA ARG A 247 -28.64 -29.64 0.84
C ARG A 247 -28.28 -28.15 0.76
N ASN A 248 -28.80 -27.31 1.67
CA ASN A 248 -28.49 -25.87 1.71
C ASN A 248 -27.00 -25.60 1.99
N VAL A 249 -26.34 -26.41 2.82
CA VAL A 249 -24.89 -26.30 3.10
C VAL A 249 -24.08 -26.65 1.85
N VAL A 250 -24.57 -27.61 1.05
CA VAL A 250 -23.94 -28.02 -0.21
C VAL A 250 -24.14 -26.94 -1.29
N LYS A 251 -25.38 -26.48 -1.49
CA LYS A 251 -25.75 -25.49 -2.51
C LYS A 251 -25.05 -24.15 -2.29
N SER A 252 -24.97 -23.70 -1.04
CA SER A 252 -24.29 -22.43 -0.67
C SER A 252 -22.76 -22.49 -0.78
N ARG A 253 -22.16 -23.64 -1.13
CA ARG A 253 -20.70 -23.86 -1.19
C ARG A 253 -19.97 -23.54 0.12
N THR A 254 -20.68 -23.57 1.26
CA THR A 254 -20.15 -23.23 2.59
C THR A 254 -19.58 -24.42 3.36
N GLN A 255 -19.54 -25.61 2.76
CA GLN A 255 -19.07 -26.84 3.40
C GLN A 255 -17.70 -26.71 4.07
N SER A 256 -16.77 -25.93 3.50
CA SER A 256 -15.45 -25.71 4.08
C SER A 256 -15.53 -24.90 5.39
N SER A 257 -16.36 -23.86 5.42
CA SER A 257 -16.61 -23.06 6.62
C SER A 257 -17.31 -23.86 7.71
N VAL A 258 -18.34 -24.63 7.34
CA VAL A 258 -19.07 -25.52 8.26
C VAL A 258 -18.14 -26.62 8.79
N SER A 259 -17.28 -27.18 7.94
CA SER A 259 -16.26 -28.16 8.31
C SER A 259 -15.33 -27.66 9.42
N LYS A 260 -14.90 -26.39 9.32
CA LYS A 260 -14.10 -25.73 10.36
C LYS A 260 -14.90 -25.45 11.64
N LEU A 261 -16.16 -24.98 11.52
CA LEU A 261 -17.01 -24.69 12.69
C LEU A 261 -17.26 -25.95 13.54
N PHE A 262 -17.56 -27.08 12.90
CA PHE A 262 -17.92 -28.32 13.58
C PHE A 262 -16.74 -29.29 13.80
N ASN A 263 -15.53 -28.95 13.35
CA ASN A 263 -14.37 -29.85 13.37
C ASN A 263 -14.66 -31.24 12.74
N LEU A 264 -15.33 -31.23 11.59
CA LEU A 264 -15.72 -32.42 10.84
C LEU A 264 -15.11 -32.40 9.44
N GLY A 265 -14.80 -33.57 8.88
CA GLY A 265 -14.31 -33.66 7.50
C GLY A 265 -15.37 -33.22 6.48
N ARG A 266 -14.97 -32.44 5.48
CA ARG A 266 -15.85 -31.99 4.38
C ARG A 266 -16.58 -33.14 3.68
N GLY A 267 -15.90 -34.27 3.47
CA GLY A 267 -16.49 -35.48 2.91
C GLY A 267 -17.60 -36.07 3.80
N SER A 268 -17.45 -36.00 5.12
CA SER A 268 -18.49 -36.45 6.06
C SER A 268 -19.74 -35.58 6.00
N ILE A 269 -19.59 -34.25 5.84
CA ILE A 269 -20.71 -33.32 5.70
C ILE A 269 -21.46 -33.57 4.38
N SER A 270 -20.71 -33.80 3.29
CA SER A 270 -21.30 -34.11 1.98
C SER A 270 -22.08 -35.42 2.00
N LYS A 271 -21.52 -36.48 2.62
CA LYS A 271 -22.23 -37.76 2.79
C LYS A 271 -23.50 -37.59 3.61
N ALA A 272 -23.42 -36.89 4.74
CA ALA A 272 -24.56 -36.64 5.60
C ALA A 272 -25.69 -35.88 4.90
N ALA A 273 -25.35 -34.86 4.11
CA ALA A 273 -26.34 -34.11 3.33
C ALA A 273 -27.03 -34.99 2.27
N LYS A 274 -26.30 -35.90 1.62
CA LYS A 274 -26.87 -36.85 0.66
C LYS A 274 -27.77 -37.88 1.34
N GLU A 275 -27.37 -38.39 2.50
CA GLU A 275 -28.18 -39.34 3.27
C GLU A 275 -29.48 -38.71 3.75
N ARG A 276 -29.42 -37.48 4.29
CA ARG A 276 -30.61 -36.72 4.67
C ARG A 276 -31.56 -36.51 3.49
N GLU A 277 -31.03 -36.15 2.32
CA GLU A 277 -31.82 -35.97 1.11
C GLU A 277 -32.51 -37.27 0.69
N LYS A 278 -31.81 -38.40 0.73
CA LYS A 278 -32.41 -39.72 0.48
C LYS A 278 -33.54 -40.04 1.47
N GLN A 279 -33.32 -39.79 2.76
CA GLN A 279 -34.31 -40.04 3.81
C GLN A 279 -35.57 -39.17 3.65
N LEU A 280 -35.40 -37.87 3.34
CA LEU A 280 -36.53 -36.97 3.08
C LEU A 280 -37.29 -37.40 1.82
N HIS A 281 -36.59 -37.82 0.77
CA HIS A 281 -37.24 -38.33 -0.45
C HIS A 281 -37.95 -39.67 -0.24
N SER A 282 -37.48 -40.54 0.64
CA SER A 282 -38.18 -41.79 0.96
C SER A 282 -39.44 -41.54 1.79
N LEU A 283 -39.38 -40.63 2.78
CA LEU A 283 -40.54 -40.26 3.59
C LEU A 283 -41.67 -39.68 2.71
N ASN A 284 -41.34 -38.75 1.81
CA ASN A 284 -42.31 -38.13 0.93
C ASN A 284 -42.98 -39.12 -0.05
N ARG A 285 -42.36 -40.26 -0.35
CA ARG A 285 -42.98 -41.31 -1.19
C ARG A 285 -43.98 -42.17 -0.41
N HIS A 286 -43.74 -42.38 0.88
CA HIS A 286 -44.65 -43.16 1.74
C HIS A 286 -45.92 -42.38 2.09
N ASP A 287 -45.83 -41.06 2.24
CA ASP A 287 -47.01 -40.20 2.49
C ASP A 287 -47.98 -40.16 1.29
N VAL A 288 -47.44 -40.19 0.05
CA VAL A 288 -48.28 -40.26 -1.17
C VAL A 288 -48.97 -41.61 -1.32
N GLN A 289 -48.36 -42.71 -0.85
CA GLN A 289 -48.97 -44.05 -0.91
C GLN A 289 -50.01 -44.30 0.18
N THR A 290 -49.98 -43.56 1.29
CA THR A 290 -50.95 -43.67 2.39
C THR A 290 -52.19 -42.80 2.19
N GLN A 291 -52.13 -41.77 1.33
CA GLN A 291 -53.28 -40.94 0.95
C GLN A 291 -54.17 -41.57 -0.15
N HIS A 292 -53.73 -42.66 -0.78
CA HIS A 292 -54.46 -43.37 -1.84
C HIS A 292 -55.00 -44.74 -1.39
N LYS A 293 -55.16 -44.95 -0.08
CA LYS A 293 -55.90 -46.08 0.51
C LYS A 293 -57.07 -45.55 1.31
#